data_AF-A0A938EBM7-F1
#
_entry.id   AF-A0A938EBM7-F1
#
_cell.length_a   1.000
_cell.length_b   1.000
_cell.length_c   1.000
_cell.angle_alpha   90.00
_cell.angle_beta   90.00
_cell.angle_gamma   90.00
#
_symmetry.space_group_name_H-M   'P 1'
#
loop_
_entity.id
_entity.type
_entity.pdbx_description
1 polymer ?
#
loop_
_entity_poly.entity_id
_entity_poly.type
_entity_poly.pdbx_seq_one_letter_code
_entity_poly.pdbx_strand_id
1 'polypeptide(L)'
;MLLWSPGHKVIRPPDHRLALWERLELVEGETEVLPGIRTIETGGHSPGHQIVMIETGEGLVVIPGDEVYMYENLEQSVPIGYYHDFERLVAAMDLISALGGHVLPAHDPAVVERHPSLRIPAAAA
;
A
#
# COMPACT_ATOMS: atom_id res chain seq x y z
N MET A 1 13.32 -0.76 -14.90
CA MET A 1 12.98 -0.63 -16.34
C MET A 1 11.97 -1.70 -16.71
N LEU A 2 10.68 -1.36 -16.59
CA LEU A 2 9.58 -1.91 -17.37
C LEU A 2 8.77 -0.68 -17.78
N LEU A 3 8.72 -0.40 -19.07
CA LEU A 3 7.98 0.73 -19.63
C LEU A 3 6.52 0.33 -19.72
N TRP A 4 5.63 1.10 -19.09
CA TRP A 4 4.19 0.93 -19.27
C TRP A 4 3.71 1.78 -20.45
N SER A 5 2.90 1.19 -21.33
CA SER A 5 2.19 1.87 -22.41
C SER A 5 0.88 1.14 -22.69
N PRO A 6 -0.22 1.85 -23.04
CA PRO A 6 -1.53 1.24 -23.27
C PRO A 6 -1.46 0.21 -24.40
N GLY A 7 -1.78 -1.06 -24.10
CA GLY A 7 -1.74 -2.19 -25.05
C GLY A 7 -0.79 -3.34 -24.69
N HIS A 8 -0.04 -3.27 -23.59
CA HIS A 8 0.79 -4.39 -23.15
C HIS A 8 -0.05 -5.54 -22.56
N LYS A 9 0.10 -6.74 -23.14
CA LYS A 9 -0.39 -7.99 -22.55
C LYS A 9 0.28 -8.20 -21.20
N VAL A 10 -0.53 -8.46 -20.17
CA VAL A 10 -0.11 -9.00 -18.87
C VAL A 10 0.98 -10.04 -19.09
N ILE A 11 2.15 -9.86 -18.46
CA ILE A 11 3.23 -10.85 -18.49
C ILE A 11 2.70 -12.09 -17.76
N ARG A 12 2.12 -13.03 -18.50
CA ARG A 12 1.73 -14.34 -17.98
C ARG A 12 3.01 -15.14 -17.77
N PRO A 13 3.37 -15.50 -16.53
CA PRO A 13 4.45 -16.45 -16.30
C PRO A 13 4.05 -17.81 -16.91
N PRO A 14 5.02 -18.62 -17.41
CA PRO A 14 4.70 -19.87 -18.08
C PRO A 14 4.00 -20.84 -17.13
N ASP A 15 2.78 -21.22 -17.53
CA ASP A 15 2.08 -22.50 -17.35
C ASP A 15 1.81 -23.08 -15.95
N HIS A 16 2.42 -22.60 -14.85
CA HIS A 16 2.18 -23.17 -13.50
C HIS A 16 1.32 -22.30 -12.57
N ARG A 17 1.05 -21.05 -12.96
CA ARG A 17 0.27 -20.07 -12.14
C ARG A 17 -1.15 -19.82 -12.65
N LEU A 18 -1.60 -20.54 -13.68
CA LEU A 18 -2.87 -20.29 -14.39
C LEU A 18 -4.10 -20.30 -13.46
N ALA A 19 -4.16 -21.20 -12.48
CA ALA A 19 -5.30 -21.29 -11.55
C ALA A 19 -5.44 -20.09 -10.59
N LEU A 20 -4.34 -19.37 -10.30
CA LEU A 20 -4.40 -18.16 -9.47
C LEU A 20 -4.85 -16.95 -10.27
N TRP A 21 -4.49 -16.88 -11.56
CA TRP A 21 -4.92 -15.77 -12.43
C TRP A 21 -6.43 -15.70 -12.59
N GLU A 22 -7.14 -16.84 -12.59
CA GLU A 22 -8.60 -16.89 -12.61
C GLU A 22 -9.26 -16.40 -11.30
N ARG A 23 -8.46 -16.23 -10.24
CA ARG A 23 -8.90 -15.74 -8.92
C ARG A 23 -8.44 -14.32 -8.64
N LEU A 24 -7.85 -13.64 -9.62
CA LEU A 24 -7.43 -12.25 -9.51
C LEU A 24 -8.46 -11.35 -10.17
N GLU A 25 -8.91 -10.36 -9.43
CA GLU A 25 -9.57 -9.19 -9.97
C GLU A 25 -8.51 -8.10 -10.13
N LEU A 26 -8.32 -7.65 -11.37
CA LEU A 26 -7.38 -6.57 -11.67
C LEU A 26 -8.11 -5.24 -11.51
N VAL A 27 -7.45 -4.30 -10.83
CA VAL A 27 -7.98 -2.97 -10.54
C VAL A 27 -6.99 -1.91 -11.05
N GLU A 28 -7.50 -0.72 -11.36
CA GLU A 28 -6.71 0.41 -11.85
C GLU A 28 -7.06 1.67 -11.06
N GLY A 29 -6.07 2.43 -10.62
CA GLY A 29 -6.29 3.68 -9.89
C GLY A 29 -6.90 3.50 -8.49
N GLU A 30 -7.79 4.42 -8.10
CA GLU A 30 -8.54 4.32 -6.84
C GLU A 30 -9.69 3.31 -6.99
N THR A 31 -9.81 2.37 -6.06
CA THR A 31 -10.84 1.32 -6.12
C THR A 31 -11.38 0.99 -4.73
N GLU A 32 -12.69 0.90 -4.58
CA GLU A 32 -13.33 0.35 -3.38
C GLU A 32 -13.34 -1.17 -3.45
N VAL A 33 -12.64 -1.82 -2.51
CA VAL A 33 -12.51 -3.28 -2.45
C VAL A 33 -13.61 -3.90 -1.58
N LEU A 34 -13.99 -3.20 -0.52
CA LEU A 34 -15.10 -3.52 0.39
C LEU A 34 -15.70 -2.20 0.90
N PRO A 35 -16.94 -2.18 1.41
CA PRO A 35 -17.54 -0.96 1.96
C PRO A 35 -16.62 -0.29 2.99
N GLY A 36 -16.21 0.95 2.71
CA GLY A 36 -15.30 1.72 3.57
C GLY A 36 -13.82 1.32 3.48
N ILE A 37 -13.43 0.41 2.58
CA ILE A 37 -12.04 0.01 2.33
C ILE A 37 -11.70 0.28 0.87
N ARG A 38 -10.80 1.24 0.65
CA ARG A 38 -10.37 1.68 -0.68
C ARG A 38 -8.87 1.51 -0.86
N THR A 39 -8.44 1.27 -2.08
CA THR A 39 -7.03 1.37 -2.47
C THR A 39 -6.81 2.62 -3.32
N ILE A 40 -5.62 3.20 -3.25
CA ILE A 40 -5.15 4.24 -4.20
C ILE A 40 -3.83 3.76 -4.78
N GLU A 41 -3.76 3.66 -6.10
CA GLU A 41 -2.50 3.41 -6.81
C GLU A 41 -1.56 4.61 -6.71
N THR A 42 -0.36 4.37 -6.20
CA THR A 42 0.69 5.38 -5.98
C THR A 42 1.91 5.14 -6.87
N GLY A 43 2.29 3.87 -7.06
CA GLY A 43 3.29 3.48 -8.05
C GLY A 43 4.75 3.86 -7.73
N GLY A 44 5.06 4.26 -6.50
CA GLY A 44 6.39 4.72 -6.09
C GLY A 44 7.34 3.55 -5.80
N HIS A 45 7.01 2.76 -4.76
CA HIS A 45 7.80 1.57 -4.40
C HIS A 45 7.88 0.52 -5.53
N SER A 46 6.76 0.30 -6.22
CA SER A 46 6.65 -0.61 -7.38
C SER A 46 5.66 -0.07 -8.40
N PRO A 47 5.70 -0.48 -9.69
CA PRO A 47 4.91 0.13 -10.77
C PRO A 47 3.40 0.22 -10.52
N GLY A 48 2.83 -0.69 -9.73
CA GLY A 48 1.41 -0.71 -9.36
C GLY A 48 1.22 -0.78 -7.85
N HIS A 49 2.14 -0.20 -7.07
CA HIS A 49 1.97 -0.13 -5.61
C HIS A 49 0.68 0.62 -5.26
N GLN A 50 -0.05 0.14 -4.25
CA GLN A 50 -1.27 0.77 -3.77
C GLN A 50 -1.19 0.97 -2.26
N ILE A 51 -1.67 2.12 -1.79
CA ILE A 51 -1.97 2.33 -0.36
C ILE A 51 -3.41 1.90 -0.07
N VAL A 52 -3.71 1.57 1.17
CA VAL A 52 -5.07 1.20 1.62
C VAL A 52 -5.61 2.25 2.57
N MET A 53 -6.84 2.70 2.31
CA MET A 53 -7.62 3.59 3.15
C MET A 53 -8.77 2.81 3.77
N ILE A 54 -8.96 2.96 5.08
CA ILE A 54 -10.00 2.26 5.83
C ILE A 54 -10.78 3.30 6.65
N GLU A 55 -12.04 3.46 6.33
CA GLU A 55 -12.97 4.28 7.10
C GLU A 55 -13.48 3.47 8.30
N THR A 56 -13.26 4.00 9.49
CA THR A 56 -13.72 3.39 10.74
C THR A 56 -14.64 4.37 11.48
N GLY A 57 -15.35 3.87 12.49
CA GLY A 57 -16.13 4.75 13.38
C GLY A 57 -15.28 5.75 14.17
N GLU A 58 -13.97 5.55 14.24
CA GLU A 58 -13.01 6.41 14.95
C GLU A 58 -12.22 7.33 14.01
N GLY A 59 -12.45 7.23 12.69
CA GLY A 59 -11.77 8.04 11.67
C GLY A 59 -11.11 7.20 10.57
N LEU A 60 -10.31 7.87 9.74
CA LEU A 60 -9.57 7.26 8.65
C LEU A 60 -8.30 6.59 9.16
N VAL A 61 -8.07 5.35 8.74
CA VAL A 61 -6.79 4.64 8.89
C VAL A 61 -6.16 4.49 7.50
N VAL A 62 -4.86 4.76 7.40
CA VAL A 62 -4.08 4.64 6.16
C VAL A 62 -2.98 3.61 6.36
N ILE A 63 -2.99 2.55 5.55
CA ILE A 63 -1.90 1.59 5.46
C ILE A 63 -1.10 1.94 4.21
N PRO A 64 0.07 2.59 4.35
CA PRO A 64 0.84 3.11 3.23
C PRO A 64 1.63 2.03 2.48
N GLY A 65 1.62 0.78 2.97
CA GLY A 65 2.43 -0.30 2.42
C GLY A 65 3.91 0.09 2.39
N ASP A 66 4.52 -0.11 1.24
CA ASP A 66 5.95 0.12 1.04
C ASP A 66 6.25 1.54 0.52
N GLU A 67 5.28 2.47 0.44
CA GLU A 67 5.60 3.89 0.21
C GLU A 67 6.20 4.54 1.47
N VAL A 68 5.91 3.99 2.65
CA VAL A 68 6.37 4.49 3.96
C VAL A 68 6.70 3.29 4.85
N TYR A 69 7.99 3.07 5.12
CA TYR A 69 8.41 1.97 5.98
C TYR A 69 8.17 2.27 7.45
N MET A 70 8.53 3.48 7.87
CA MET A 70 8.59 3.92 9.26
C MET A 70 7.83 5.23 9.45
N TYR A 71 7.39 5.52 10.68
CA TYR A 71 6.81 6.84 11.00
C TYR A 71 7.81 7.96 10.69
N GLU A 72 9.10 7.73 10.94
CA GLU A 72 10.18 8.67 10.70
C GLU A 72 10.27 9.10 9.22
N ASN A 73 9.83 8.27 8.27
CA ASN A 73 9.84 8.66 6.85
C ASN A 73 8.94 9.88 6.62
N LEU A 74 7.76 9.92 7.25
CA LEU A 74 6.84 11.05 7.16
C LEU A 74 7.28 12.20 8.08
N GLU A 75 7.64 11.89 9.33
CA GLU A 75 8.02 12.89 10.34
C GLU A 75 9.26 13.71 9.93
N GLN A 76 10.22 13.08 9.24
CA GLN A 76 11.44 13.73 8.75
C GLN A 76 11.37 14.10 7.27
N SER A 77 10.29 13.74 6.59
CA SER A 77 10.16 13.88 5.13
C SER A 77 11.34 13.23 4.38
N VAL A 78 11.76 12.06 4.83
CA VAL A 78 12.85 11.28 4.24
C VAL A 78 12.25 10.04 3.57
N PRO A 79 12.25 9.96 2.22
CA PRO A 79 11.74 8.80 1.51
C PRO A 79 12.56 7.54 1.78
N ILE A 80 11.95 6.39 1.54
CA ILE A 80 12.65 5.11 1.61
C ILE A 80 13.69 4.99 0.48
N GLY A 81 14.70 4.14 0.68
CA GLY A 81 15.78 3.95 -0.31
C GLY A 81 15.49 2.93 -1.41
N TYR A 82 14.45 2.10 -1.25
CA TYR A 82 14.11 1.03 -2.20
C TYR A 82 12.82 1.36 -2.93
N TYR A 83 12.94 1.89 -4.15
CA TYR A 83 11.79 2.35 -4.93
C TYR A 83 11.97 2.09 -6.42
N HIS A 84 10.84 2.09 -7.13
CA HIS A 84 10.79 2.02 -8.58
C HIS A 84 10.85 3.41 -9.21
N ASP A 85 10.08 4.36 -8.67
CA ASP A 85 9.93 5.72 -9.14
C ASP A 85 9.95 6.69 -7.95
N PHE A 86 10.96 7.56 -7.91
CA PHE A 86 11.18 8.48 -6.78
C PHE A 86 10.15 9.61 -6.73
N GLU A 87 9.75 10.16 -7.88
CA GLU A 87 8.80 11.26 -7.93
C GLU A 87 7.43 10.80 -7.46
N ARG A 88 7.03 9.61 -7.89
CA ARG A 88 5.79 8.97 -7.43
C ARG A 88 5.82 8.62 -5.96
N LEU A 89 6.95 8.14 -5.45
CA LEU A 89 7.14 7.87 -4.02
C LEU A 89 6.95 9.14 -3.18
N VAL A 90 7.60 10.24 -3.56
CA VAL A 90 7.46 11.52 -2.84
C VAL A 90 6.01 12.03 -2.92
N ALA A 91 5.39 11.97 -4.09
CA ALA A 91 3.98 12.33 -4.24
C ALA A 91 3.04 11.46 -3.38
N ALA A 92 3.36 10.17 -3.23
CA ALA A 92 2.64 9.27 -2.34
C ALA A 92 2.78 9.68 -0.87
N MET A 93 3.99 10.03 -0.42
CA MET A 93 4.22 10.53 0.94
C MET A 93 3.46 11.83 1.22
N ASP A 94 3.41 12.74 0.27
CA ASP A 94 2.64 13.99 0.36
C ASP A 94 1.13 13.69 0.45
N LEU A 95 0.63 12.80 -0.41
CA LEU A 95 -0.75 12.33 -0.36
C LEU A 95 -1.10 11.72 1.00
N ILE A 96 -0.30 10.77 1.48
CA ILE A 96 -0.49 10.09 2.77
C ILE A 96 -0.54 11.11 3.91
N SER A 97 0.36 12.10 3.90
CA SER A 97 0.38 13.17 4.90
C SER A 97 -0.87 14.06 4.83
N ALA A 98 -1.36 14.34 3.63
CA ALA A 98 -2.53 15.20 3.40
C ALA A 98 -3.87 14.53 3.78
N LEU A 99 -3.95 13.20 3.76
CA LEU A 99 -5.17 12.45 4.10
C LEU A 99 -5.62 12.66 5.56
N GLY A 100 -4.70 13.03 6.47
CA GLY A 100 -5.03 13.42 7.85
C GLY A 100 -5.58 12.30 8.73
N GLY A 101 -5.37 11.03 8.35
CA GLY A 101 -5.79 9.84 9.10
C GLY A 101 -4.67 9.24 9.97
N HIS A 102 -5.01 8.17 10.70
CA HIS A 102 -4.04 7.36 11.41
C HIS A 102 -3.21 6.51 10.44
N VAL A 103 -1.94 6.85 10.26
CA VAL A 103 -1.02 6.08 9.41
C VAL A 103 -0.48 4.88 10.18
N LEU A 104 -0.46 3.70 9.56
CA LEU A 104 0.14 2.46 10.09
C LEU A 104 1.25 1.97 9.14
N PRO A 105 2.50 2.45 9.27
CA PRO A 105 3.62 2.04 8.43
C PRO A 105 3.88 0.53 8.47
N ALA A 106 4.27 -0.06 7.33
CA ALA A 106 4.30 -1.53 7.21
C ALA A 106 5.50 -2.20 7.89
N HIS A 107 6.61 -1.47 8.10
CA HIS A 107 7.88 -2.03 8.58
C HIS A 107 8.32 -1.49 9.94
N ASP A 108 7.47 -0.69 10.59
CA ASP A 108 7.79 -0.04 11.85
C ASP A 108 7.41 -0.88 13.06
N PRO A 109 8.39 -1.35 13.86
CA PRO A 109 8.08 -2.10 15.08
C PRO A 109 7.25 -1.26 16.07
N ALA A 110 7.36 0.07 16.02
CA ALA A 110 6.59 0.98 16.87
C ALA A 110 5.09 0.92 16.58
N VAL A 111 4.62 0.36 15.46
CA VAL A 111 3.18 0.13 15.24
C VAL A 111 2.60 -0.73 16.36
N VAL A 112 3.27 -1.83 16.73
CA VAL A 112 2.80 -2.73 17.80
C VAL A 112 2.89 -2.07 19.17
N GLU A 113 3.85 -1.16 19.36
CA GLU A 113 4.05 -0.43 20.61
C GLU A 113 3.02 0.69 20.80
N ARG A 114 2.75 1.47 19.75
CA ARG A 114 1.78 2.57 19.73
C ARG A 114 0.33 2.06 19.72
N HIS A 115 0.11 0.86 19.18
CA HIS A 115 -1.22 0.26 19.02
C HIS A 115 -1.27 -1.17 19.61
N PRO A 116 -1.16 -1.31 20.95
CA PRO A 116 -1.03 -2.62 21.61
C PRO A 116 -2.26 -3.53 21.45
N SER A 117 -3.43 -2.98 21.09
CA SER A 117 -4.64 -3.71 20.76
C SER A 117 -4.59 -4.43 19.41
N LEU A 118 -3.63 -4.11 18.53
CA LEU A 118 -3.46 -4.73 17.21
C LEU A 118 -2.78 -6.09 17.24
N ARG A 119 -2.44 -6.62 18.42
CA ARG A 119 -1.93 -8.00 18.53
C ARG A 119 -3.02 -8.96 18.11
N ILE A 120 -2.89 -9.53 16.91
CA ILE A 120 -3.72 -10.65 16.47
C ILE A 120 -3.56 -11.74 17.54
N PRO A 121 -4.63 -12.14 18.24
CA PRO A 121 -4.56 -13.24 19.19
C PRO A 121 -3.95 -14.44 18.48
N ALA A 122 -3.05 -15.17 19.14
CA ALA A 122 -2.58 -16.44 18.61
C ALA A 122 -3.80 -17.27 18.22
N ALA A 123 -3.82 -17.78 16.98
CA ALA A 123 -4.93 -18.59 16.52
C ALA A 123 -5.20 -19.67 17.58
N ALA A 124 -6.46 -19.76 18.04
CA ALA A 124 -6.84 -20.80 18.98
C ALA A 124 -6.50 -22.14 18.34
N ALA A 125 -5.55 -22.86 18.95
CA ALA A 125 -5.08 -24.17 18.50
C ALA A 125 -6.14 -25.24 18.72
#